data_AF-A0A5R9F459-F1
#
_entry.id   AF-A0A5R9F459-F1
#
_cell.length_a   1.000
_cell.length_b   1.000
_cell.length_c   1.000
_cell.angle_alpha   90.00
_cell.angle_beta   90.00
_cell.angle_gamma   90.00
#
_symmetry.space_group_name_H-M   'P 1'
#
loop_
_entity.id
_entity.type
_entity.pdbx_description
1 polymer ?
#
loop_
_entity_poly.entity_id
_entity_poly.type
_entity_poly.pdbx_seq_one_letter_code
_entity_poly.pdbx_strand_id
1 'polypeptide(L)'
;MNCGNELTPATRQKQRKRQKLWVSIPVAASLLLGEGLGGYYYYEKSLTEASVSSFKEGEQLAKQEKYEEAYKKFEKAQKDRSDFPAAESNQKLMQLAMDVQHQLDSANGERKQDAYTDALARLRKTDSTLKKYDGELVEDLQKKVRNARTTVMVAELKYDMNGKETIDELKPILLRAESLTVKEAAEIADQVRKQIVEVAYKEANGYLTENHFTNALATVAKGLEINKNSEKLKNLQTAIKKKQTAFEQAQQKRIEQAMVAAAKEKEKNQTDALKLEEVTTEVNEFNELVVKGKVQSVATVPIFSVSIKYTVLNEKKEPTDNKGEIYVNPDTLYPDDQGTFDFMVLNLEAEKEKLKNYTVKITDMTWYLE
;
A
#
# COMPACT_ATOMS: atom_id res chain seq x y z
N MET A 1 120.74 21.19 93.82
CA MET A 1 120.39 22.11 92.72
C MET A 1 120.14 21.30 91.46
N ASN A 2 118.88 21.10 91.05
CA ASN A 2 118.37 21.64 89.79
C ASN A 2 116.86 21.37 89.71
N CYS A 3 116.13 22.45 89.48
CA CYS A 3 114.68 22.55 89.40
C CYS A 3 114.17 22.14 88.01
N GLY A 4 112.90 21.73 87.91
CA GLY A 4 112.17 21.78 86.64
C GLY A 4 110.95 20.87 86.59
N ASN A 5 109.77 21.44 86.81
CA ASN A 5 108.47 20.80 86.60
C ASN A 5 108.22 20.57 85.09
N GLU A 6 107.58 19.44 84.73
CA GLU A 6 106.80 19.35 83.49
C GLU A 6 105.37 18.91 83.78
N LEU A 7 104.45 19.80 83.39
CA LEU A 7 103.01 19.62 83.35
C LEU A 7 102.66 18.41 82.48
N THR A 8 102.07 17.37 83.07
CA THR A 8 101.51 16.26 82.31
C THR A 8 100.34 16.76 81.46
N PRO A 9 100.36 16.56 80.13
CA PRO A 9 99.28 17.01 79.27
C PRO A 9 98.10 16.05 79.43
N ALA A 10 97.14 16.43 80.26
CA ALA A 10 95.80 15.88 80.15
C ALA A 10 95.26 16.13 78.72
N THR A 11 94.66 15.10 78.13
CA THR A 11 93.70 15.16 77.01
C THR A 11 94.21 15.29 75.55
N ARG A 12 95.11 14.42 75.08
CA ARG A 12 95.21 14.12 73.61
C ARG A 12 94.41 12.88 73.16
N GLN A 13 94.17 11.92 74.05
CA GLN A 13 93.50 10.65 73.70
C GLN A 13 91.96 10.78 73.60
N LYS A 14 91.34 11.67 74.39
CA LYS A 14 89.90 11.94 74.36
C LYS A 14 89.46 12.68 73.09
N GLN A 15 90.30 13.58 72.54
CA GLN A 15 90.02 14.32 71.30
C GLN A 15 90.03 13.41 70.06
N ARG A 16 90.97 12.45 69.95
CA ARG A 16 91.11 11.56 68.78
C ARG A 16 89.98 10.53 68.66
N LYS A 17 89.45 10.02 69.79
CA LYS A 17 88.22 9.19 69.82
C LYS A 17 86.97 10.00 69.50
N ARG A 18 86.86 11.24 70.00
CA ARG A 18 85.75 12.16 69.64
C ARG A 18 85.76 12.52 68.16
N GLN A 19 86.93 12.74 67.56
CA GLN A 19 87.07 13.07 66.12
C GLN A 19 86.76 11.86 65.21
N LYS A 20 87.17 10.63 65.59
CA LYS A 20 86.75 9.41 64.88
C LYS A 20 85.26 9.13 65.00
N LEU A 21 84.64 9.36 66.17
CA LEU A 21 83.18 9.25 66.33
C LEU A 21 82.45 10.32 65.49
N TRP A 22 82.97 11.56 65.48
CA TRP A 22 82.37 12.68 64.76
C TRP A 22 82.42 12.54 63.24
N VAL A 23 83.39 11.79 62.69
CA VAL A 23 83.47 11.46 61.26
C VAL A 23 82.77 10.14 60.91
N SER A 24 82.79 9.12 61.77
CA SER A 24 82.14 7.82 61.47
C SER A 24 80.61 7.86 61.56
N ILE A 25 80.04 8.67 62.46
CA ILE A 25 78.59 8.85 62.57
C ILE A 25 77.97 9.41 61.27
N PRO A 26 78.45 10.53 60.68
CA PRO A 26 77.88 11.02 59.42
C PRO A 26 78.11 10.06 58.24
N VAL A 27 79.24 9.34 58.18
CA VAL A 27 79.49 8.34 57.12
C VAL A 27 78.52 7.15 57.24
N ALA A 28 78.31 6.61 58.44
CA ALA A 28 77.36 5.53 58.67
C ALA A 28 75.91 6.00 58.40
N ALA A 29 75.56 7.23 58.78
CA ALA A 29 74.25 7.81 58.47
C ALA A 29 74.06 8.02 56.97
N SER A 30 75.09 8.46 56.23
CA SER A 30 75.04 8.58 54.77
C SER A 30 74.91 7.23 54.07
N LEU A 31 75.57 6.18 54.57
CA LEU A 31 75.43 4.82 54.02
C LEU A 31 74.01 4.27 54.25
N LEU A 32 73.45 4.42 55.45
CA LEU A 32 72.09 4.00 55.76
C LEU A 32 71.04 4.80 54.95
N LEU A 33 71.25 6.10 54.78
CA LEU A 33 70.42 6.92 53.89
C LEU A 33 70.55 6.49 52.43
N GLY A 34 71.76 6.18 51.97
CA GLY A 34 72.02 5.69 50.62
C GLY A 34 71.33 4.35 50.34
N GLU A 35 71.43 3.39 51.27
CA GLU A 35 70.73 2.10 51.20
C GLU A 35 69.21 2.27 51.25
N GLY A 36 68.71 3.14 52.13
CA GLY A 36 67.29 3.45 52.23
C GLY A 36 66.72 4.08 50.96
N LEU A 37 67.41 5.07 50.40
CA LEU A 37 67.03 5.72 49.14
C LEU A 37 67.15 4.77 47.94
N GLY A 38 68.18 3.93 47.91
CA GLY A 38 68.36 2.90 46.88
C GLY A 38 67.24 1.87 46.91
N GLY A 39 66.92 1.33 48.09
CA GLY A 39 65.81 0.39 48.27
C GLY A 39 64.47 1.00 47.88
N TYR A 40 64.21 2.25 48.30
CA TYR A 40 63.01 3.00 47.91
C TYR A 40 62.91 3.19 46.39
N TYR A 41 64.02 3.57 45.73
CA TYR A 41 64.06 3.73 44.28
C TYR A 41 63.77 2.42 43.52
N TYR A 42 64.36 1.30 43.94
CA TYR A 42 64.09 0.00 43.32
C TYR A 42 62.64 -0.45 43.51
N TYR A 43 62.07 -0.19 44.68
CA TYR A 43 60.66 -0.48 44.97
C TYR A 43 59.72 0.36 44.09
N GLU A 44 59.92 1.68 44.03
CA GLU A 44 59.17 2.60 43.14
C GLU A 44 59.26 2.21 41.67
N LYS A 45 60.47 1.82 41.22
CA LYS A 45 60.69 1.36 39.85
C LYS A 45 59.92 0.07 39.56
N SER A 46 59.97 -0.90 40.46
CA SER A 46 59.26 -2.18 40.31
C SER A 46 57.73 -2.00 40.28
N LEU A 47 57.18 -1.14 41.14
CA LEU A 47 55.76 -0.79 41.12
C LEU A 47 55.35 -0.10 39.82
N THR A 48 56.19 0.82 39.33
CA THR A 48 55.94 1.51 38.06
C THR A 48 55.94 0.54 36.87
N GLU A 49 56.88 -0.40 36.81
CA GLU A 49 56.93 -1.42 35.76
C GLU A 49 55.72 -2.35 35.81
N ALA A 50 55.30 -2.78 37.00
CA ALA A 50 54.11 -3.61 37.20
C ALA A 50 52.82 -2.89 36.78
N SER A 51 52.69 -1.61 37.13
CA SER A 51 51.56 -0.77 36.77
C SER A 51 51.46 -0.57 35.25
N VAL A 52 52.57 -0.22 34.59
CA VAL A 52 52.62 -0.07 33.12
C VAL A 52 52.36 -1.39 32.40
N SER A 53 52.87 -2.50 32.94
CA SER A 53 52.59 -3.84 32.38
C SER A 53 51.11 -4.17 32.44
N SER A 54 50.46 -3.96 33.60
CA SER A 54 49.03 -4.16 33.77
C SER A 54 48.22 -3.26 32.84
N PHE A 55 48.61 -1.99 32.69
CA PHE A 55 47.97 -1.05 31.76
C PHE A 55 48.00 -1.55 30.31
N LYS A 56 49.17 -1.97 29.81
CA LYS A 56 49.32 -2.50 28.44
C LYS A 56 48.51 -3.77 28.21
N GLU A 57 48.46 -4.66 29.21
CA GLU A 57 47.64 -5.86 29.15
C GLU A 57 46.14 -5.50 29.07
N GLY A 58 45.71 -4.50 29.85
CA GLY A 58 44.36 -3.94 29.77
C GLY A 58 44.01 -3.40 28.39
N GLU A 59 44.93 -2.66 27.75
CA GLU A 59 44.73 -2.16 26.37
C GLU A 59 44.57 -3.31 25.37
N GLN A 60 45.36 -4.39 25.50
CA GLN A 60 45.22 -5.55 24.62
C GLN A 60 43.88 -6.27 24.82
N LEU A 61 43.45 -6.46 26.07
CA LEU A 61 42.16 -7.07 26.38
C LEU A 61 41.01 -6.21 25.88
N ALA A 62 41.10 -4.88 25.98
CA ALA A 62 40.10 -3.95 25.46
C ALA A 62 39.96 -4.07 23.94
N LYS A 63 41.08 -4.18 23.21
CA LYS A 63 41.10 -4.43 21.75
C LYS A 63 40.50 -5.78 21.37
N GLN A 64 40.57 -6.77 22.27
CA GLN A 64 39.92 -8.08 22.11
C GLN A 64 38.47 -8.09 22.61
N GLU A 65 37.91 -6.92 22.93
CA GLU A 65 36.54 -6.74 23.43
C GLU A 65 36.26 -7.41 24.79
N LYS A 66 37.32 -7.77 25.52
CA LYS A 66 37.24 -8.34 26.87
C LYS A 66 37.19 -7.22 27.92
N TYR A 67 36.13 -6.42 27.87
CA TYR A 67 36.04 -5.17 28.64
C TYR A 67 36.12 -5.37 30.15
N GLU A 68 35.54 -6.45 30.69
CA GLU A 68 35.62 -6.74 32.13
C GLU A 68 37.04 -7.12 32.57
N GLU A 69 37.75 -7.95 31.78
CA GLU A 69 39.14 -8.31 32.07
C GLU A 69 40.05 -7.08 31.93
N ALA A 70 39.84 -6.26 30.90
CA ALA A 70 40.55 -5.01 30.71
C ALA A 70 40.34 -4.04 31.87
N TYR A 71 39.11 -3.88 32.35
CA TYR A 71 38.77 -3.07 33.52
C TYR A 71 39.59 -3.50 34.74
N LYS A 72 39.63 -4.81 35.04
CA LYS A 72 40.41 -5.36 36.16
C LYS A 72 41.91 -5.08 36.03
N LYS A 73 42.45 -5.07 34.81
CA LYS A 73 43.86 -4.72 34.56
C LYS A 73 44.15 -3.23 34.76
N PHE A 74 43.25 -2.34 34.34
CA PHE A 74 43.36 -0.91 34.63
C PHE A 74 43.21 -0.60 36.12
N GLU A 75 42.29 -1.27 36.81
CA GLU A 75 42.14 -1.17 38.27
C GLU A 75 43.42 -1.63 38.99
N LYS A 76 44.04 -2.73 38.53
CA LYS A 76 45.33 -3.18 39.06
C LYS A 76 46.44 -2.15 38.82
N ALA A 77 46.51 -1.57 37.63
CA ALA A 77 47.50 -0.54 37.31
C ALA A 77 47.38 0.68 38.26
N GLN A 78 46.16 1.06 38.64
CA GLN A 78 45.92 2.09 39.65
C GLN A 78 46.26 1.67 41.08
N LYS A 79 46.01 0.42 41.46
CA LYS A 79 46.40 -0.10 42.79
C LYS A 79 47.91 -0.10 42.97
N ASP A 80 48.65 -0.47 41.93
CA ASP A 80 50.11 -0.47 41.93
C ASP A 80 50.69 0.97 41.89
N ARG A 81 49.95 1.94 41.32
CA ARG A 81 50.31 3.36 41.29
C ARG A 81 49.05 4.23 41.33
N SER A 82 48.78 4.83 42.49
CA SER A 82 47.54 5.59 42.74
C SER A 82 47.39 6.85 41.87
N ASP A 83 48.51 7.46 41.45
CA ASP A 83 48.53 8.59 40.52
C ASP A 83 48.83 8.10 39.09
N PHE A 84 47.83 7.50 38.44
CA PHE A 84 47.89 7.06 37.05
C PHE A 84 46.62 7.43 36.25
N PRO A 85 46.51 8.70 35.78
CA PRO A 85 45.29 9.23 35.14
C PRO A 85 44.83 8.49 33.88
N ALA A 86 45.77 7.92 33.12
CA ALA A 86 45.44 7.13 31.94
C ALA A 86 44.70 5.83 32.29
N ALA A 87 45.13 5.14 33.36
CA ALA A 87 44.45 3.94 33.85
C ALA A 87 43.02 4.27 34.34
N GLU A 88 42.83 5.42 34.99
CA GLU A 88 41.49 5.88 35.40
C GLU A 88 40.57 6.14 34.22
N SER A 89 41.09 6.82 33.21
CA SER A 89 40.34 7.16 32.01
C SER A 89 39.93 5.90 31.25
N ASN A 90 40.85 4.95 31.08
CA ASN A 90 40.57 3.68 30.42
C ASN A 90 39.63 2.79 31.23
N GLN A 91 39.70 2.79 32.56
CA GLN A 91 38.74 2.09 33.42
C GLN A 91 37.30 2.62 33.22
N LYS A 92 37.13 3.95 33.20
CA LYS A 92 35.82 4.58 32.90
C LYS A 92 35.33 4.22 31.49
N LEU A 93 36.24 4.19 30.52
CA LEU A 93 35.92 3.79 29.15
C LEU A 93 35.51 2.32 29.04
N MET A 94 36.13 1.41 29.82
CA MET A 94 35.70 0.02 29.88
C MET A 94 34.32 -0.13 30.50
N GLN A 95 33.99 0.66 31.53
CA GLN A 95 32.65 0.69 32.09
C GLN A 95 31.62 1.12 31.04
N LEU A 96 31.90 2.19 30.30
CA LEU A 96 31.06 2.63 29.19
C LEU A 96 30.88 1.52 28.13
N ALA A 97 31.96 0.83 27.76
CA ALA A 97 31.90 -0.27 26.80
C ALA A 97 31.02 -1.44 27.28
N MET A 98 31.13 -1.83 28.55
CA MET A 98 30.27 -2.85 29.16
C MET A 98 28.80 -2.42 29.17
N ASP A 99 28.52 -1.17 29.55
CA ASP A 99 27.15 -0.64 29.56
C ASP A 99 26.55 -0.63 28.14
N VAL A 100 27.33 -0.24 27.13
CA VAL A 100 26.93 -0.26 25.72
C VAL A 100 26.66 -1.68 25.25
N GLN A 101 27.50 -2.65 25.60
CA GLN A 101 27.28 -4.06 25.28
C GLN A 101 25.96 -4.56 25.87
N HIS A 102 25.68 -4.25 27.14
CA HIS A 102 24.40 -4.57 27.76
C HIS A 102 23.21 -3.92 27.05
N GLN A 103 23.33 -2.66 26.61
CA GLN A 103 22.27 -2.00 25.83
C GLN A 103 22.05 -2.66 24.45
N LEU A 104 23.12 -3.12 23.78
CA LEU A 104 23.04 -3.84 22.51
C LEU A 104 22.32 -5.19 22.69
N ASP A 105 22.66 -5.93 23.74
CA ASP A 105 22.03 -7.21 24.05
C ASP A 105 20.54 -7.04 24.40
N SER A 106 20.22 -6.01 25.19
CA SER A 106 18.83 -5.65 25.52
C SER A 106 18.03 -5.29 24.27
N ALA A 107 18.59 -4.44 23.38
CA ALA A 107 17.94 -4.06 22.13
C ALA A 107 17.72 -5.27 21.20
N ASN A 108 18.66 -6.22 21.18
CA ASN A 108 18.48 -7.46 20.43
C ASN A 108 17.41 -8.37 21.06
N GLY A 109 17.26 -8.36 22.38
CA GLY A 109 16.16 -9.01 23.09
C GLY A 109 14.81 -8.43 22.70
N GLU A 110 14.68 -7.10 22.76
CA GLU A 110 13.48 -6.35 22.35
C GLU A 110 13.13 -6.64 20.88
N ARG A 111 14.13 -6.62 19.98
CA ARG A 111 13.95 -6.98 18.57
C ARG A 111 13.40 -8.40 18.36
N LYS A 112 13.87 -9.38 19.14
CA LYS A 112 13.38 -10.77 19.06
C LYS A 112 11.95 -10.94 19.57
N GLN A 113 11.45 -9.98 20.34
CA GLN A 113 10.09 -9.93 20.87
C GLN A 113 9.19 -8.98 20.04
N ASP A 114 9.62 -8.59 18.85
CA ASP A 114 8.94 -7.62 17.97
C ASP A 114 8.72 -6.23 18.60
N ALA A 115 9.42 -5.91 19.70
CA ALA A 115 9.40 -4.59 20.36
C ALA A 115 10.36 -3.61 19.66
N TYR A 116 10.14 -3.37 18.36
CA TYR A 116 11.03 -2.58 17.51
C TYR A 116 11.19 -1.12 17.96
N THR A 117 10.10 -0.49 18.39
CA THR A 117 10.11 0.90 18.88
C THR A 117 11.03 1.07 20.09
N ASP A 118 10.95 0.14 21.05
CA ASP A 118 11.77 0.17 22.26
C ASP A 118 13.25 -0.07 21.94
N ALA A 119 13.54 -1.07 21.09
CA ALA A 119 14.89 -1.36 20.62
C ALA A 119 15.53 -0.15 19.92
N LEU A 120 14.80 0.53 19.03
CA LEU A 120 15.29 1.71 18.33
C LEU A 120 15.50 2.91 19.27
N ALA A 121 14.58 3.12 20.22
CA ALA A 121 14.71 4.18 21.22
C ALA A 121 15.95 3.97 22.10
N ARG A 122 16.18 2.73 22.55
CA ARG A 122 17.37 2.33 23.31
C ARG A 122 18.65 2.61 22.55
N LEU A 123 18.75 2.12 21.31
CA LEU A 123 19.94 2.32 20.48
C LEU A 123 20.21 3.80 20.18
N ARG A 124 19.17 4.61 19.98
CA ARG A 124 19.31 6.07 19.83
C ARG A 124 19.85 6.73 21.09
N LYS A 125 19.41 6.31 22.27
CA LYS A 125 19.91 6.81 23.56
C LYS A 125 21.38 6.41 23.77
N THR A 126 21.74 5.17 23.43
CA THR A 126 23.13 4.69 23.50
C THR A 126 24.04 5.47 22.55
N ASP A 127 23.64 5.67 21.29
CA ASP A 127 24.37 6.50 20.32
C ASP A 127 24.57 7.94 20.83
N SER A 128 23.54 8.53 21.42
CA SER A 128 23.61 9.88 22.00
C SER A 128 24.54 9.97 23.22
N THR A 129 24.69 8.87 23.96
CA THR A 129 25.62 8.77 25.09
C THR A 129 27.06 8.69 24.60
N LEU A 130 27.31 7.85 23.58
CA LEU A 130 28.64 7.67 22.97
C LEU A 130 29.16 8.95 22.29
N LYS A 131 28.30 9.84 21.78
CA LYS A 131 28.70 11.12 21.17
C LYS A 131 29.38 12.11 22.12
N LYS A 132 29.35 11.85 23.43
CA LYS A 132 30.01 12.69 24.44
C LYS A 132 31.48 12.28 24.69
N TYR A 133 31.91 11.21 24.04
CA TYR A 133 33.23 10.63 24.20
C TYR A 133 33.90 10.53 22.83
N ASP A 134 35.23 10.57 22.84
CA ASP A 134 36.08 10.46 21.65
C ASP A 134 37.06 9.30 21.82
N GLY A 135 37.57 8.79 20.69
CA GLY A 135 38.61 7.75 20.66
C GLY A 135 38.22 6.52 19.84
N GLU A 136 39.24 5.76 19.43
CA GLU A 136 39.11 4.60 18.54
C GLU A 136 38.06 3.57 19.03
N LEU A 137 38.11 3.19 20.32
CA LEU A 137 37.13 2.28 20.90
C LEU A 137 35.70 2.84 20.87
N VAL A 138 35.54 4.16 21.07
CA VAL A 138 34.22 4.81 21.02
C VAL A 138 33.66 4.77 19.60
N GLU A 139 34.49 5.04 18.59
CA GLU A 139 34.11 4.96 17.18
C GLU A 139 33.64 3.54 16.79
N ASP A 140 34.34 2.52 17.27
CA ASP A 140 33.97 1.12 17.08
C ASP A 140 32.64 0.78 17.76
N LEU A 141 32.43 1.22 19.00
CA LEU A 141 31.16 1.05 19.71
C LEU A 141 30.01 1.77 18.99
N GLN A 142 30.23 2.99 18.49
CA GLN A 142 29.23 3.71 17.70
C GLN A 142 28.89 2.97 16.41
N LYS A 143 29.90 2.37 15.74
CA LYS A 143 29.67 1.53 14.55
C LYS A 143 28.83 0.31 14.88
N LYS A 144 29.09 -0.37 16.01
CA LYS A 144 28.26 -1.49 16.50
C LYS A 144 26.81 -1.06 16.76
N VAL A 145 26.59 0.08 17.42
CA VAL A 145 25.25 0.63 17.67
C VAL A 145 24.53 0.97 16.37
N ARG A 146 25.21 1.59 15.39
CA ARG A 146 24.64 1.87 14.07
C ARG A 146 24.25 0.59 13.34
N ASN A 147 25.11 -0.42 13.35
CA ASN A 147 24.83 -1.72 12.73
C ASN A 147 23.61 -2.40 13.39
N ALA A 148 23.58 -2.46 14.72
CA ALA A 148 22.44 -3.00 15.46
C ALA A 148 21.14 -2.26 15.13
N ARG A 149 21.17 -0.93 15.01
CA ARG A 149 20.00 -0.13 14.62
C ARG A 149 19.51 -0.51 13.23
N THR A 150 20.41 -0.66 12.27
CA THR A 150 20.06 -1.11 10.92
C THR A 150 19.46 -2.52 10.96
N THR A 151 20.01 -3.45 11.75
CA THR A 151 19.44 -4.80 11.93
C THR A 151 18.01 -4.75 12.48
N VAL A 152 17.75 -3.89 13.47
CA VAL A 152 16.41 -3.70 14.04
C VAL A 152 15.45 -3.12 12.98
N MET A 153 15.87 -2.09 12.24
CA MET A 153 15.06 -1.49 11.17
C MET A 153 14.71 -2.49 10.05
N VAL A 154 15.66 -3.34 9.65
CA VAL A 154 15.42 -4.38 8.64
C VAL A 154 14.42 -5.42 9.15
N ALA A 155 14.51 -5.81 10.43
CA ALA A 155 13.56 -6.73 11.04
C ALA A 155 12.15 -6.11 11.15
N GLU A 156 12.06 -4.85 11.57
CA GLU A 156 10.82 -4.07 11.61
C GLU A 156 10.17 -3.98 10.22
N LEU A 157 10.95 -3.69 9.17
CA LEU A 157 10.43 -3.65 7.79
C LEU A 157 9.84 -4.99 7.34
N LYS A 158 10.51 -6.09 7.70
CA LYS A 158 10.02 -7.44 7.38
C LYS A 158 8.73 -7.76 8.14
N TYR A 159 8.63 -7.33 9.40
CA TYR A 159 7.41 -7.45 10.19
C TYR A 159 6.28 -6.61 9.60
N ASP A 160 6.52 -5.34 9.33
CA ASP A 160 5.55 -4.37 8.81
C ASP A 160 4.99 -4.76 7.45
N MET A 161 5.80 -5.45 6.62
CA MET A 161 5.37 -5.96 5.31
C MET A 161 4.31 -7.08 5.44
N ASN A 162 4.35 -7.86 6.52
CA ASN A 162 3.43 -8.97 6.70
C ASN A 162 1.99 -8.48 6.92
N GLY A 163 1.04 -9.07 6.20
CA GLY A 163 -0.38 -8.75 6.33
C GLY A 163 -0.83 -7.45 5.68
N LYS A 164 0.05 -6.75 4.95
CA LYS A 164 -0.35 -5.57 4.15
C LYS A 164 -0.93 -5.98 2.82
N GLU A 165 -2.16 -5.55 2.57
CA GLU A 165 -2.94 -6.00 1.41
C GLU A 165 -3.24 -4.88 0.41
N THR A 166 -2.84 -3.64 0.70
CA THR A 166 -3.10 -2.49 -0.16
C THR A 166 -1.82 -1.81 -0.64
N ILE A 167 -1.87 -1.16 -1.81
CA ILE A 167 -0.74 -0.40 -2.36
C ILE A 167 -0.33 0.74 -1.40
N ASP A 168 -1.31 1.42 -0.80
CA ASP A 168 -1.09 2.57 0.07
C ASP A 168 -0.40 2.20 1.39
N GLU A 169 -0.63 0.99 1.91
CA GLU A 169 0.10 0.46 3.07
C GLU A 169 1.52 -0.01 2.73
N LEU A 170 1.74 -0.54 1.53
CA LEU A 170 3.04 -1.07 1.10
C LEU A 170 4.02 0.04 0.68
N LYS A 171 3.52 1.15 0.14
CA LYS A 171 4.33 2.29 -0.30
C LYS A 171 5.25 2.88 0.78
N PRO A 172 4.81 3.18 2.01
CA PRO A 172 5.71 3.69 3.05
C PRO A 172 6.77 2.67 3.49
N ILE A 173 6.48 1.37 3.39
CA ILE A 173 7.44 0.30 3.69
C ILE A 173 8.53 0.28 2.61
N LEU A 174 8.14 0.37 1.34
CA LEU A 174 9.08 0.46 0.22
C LEU A 174 10.03 1.65 0.38
N LEU A 175 9.49 2.84 0.64
CA LEU A 175 10.30 4.06 0.81
C LEU A 175 11.30 3.94 1.97
N ARG A 176 10.88 3.36 3.09
CA ARG A 176 11.79 3.11 4.22
C ARG A 176 12.87 2.08 3.84
N ALA A 177 12.52 0.99 3.16
CA ALA A 177 13.48 -0.02 2.72
C ALA A 177 14.52 0.57 1.74
N GLU A 178 14.09 1.38 0.77
CA GLU A 178 14.97 2.06 -0.19
C GLU A 178 15.90 3.08 0.46
N SER A 179 15.51 3.64 1.62
CA SER A 179 16.36 4.58 2.37
C SER A 179 17.54 3.90 3.09
N LEU A 180 17.50 2.57 3.25
CA LEU A 180 18.55 1.80 3.90
C LEU A 180 19.53 1.26 2.86
N THR A 181 20.83 1.51 3.05
CA THR A 181 21.89 1.13 2.10
C THR A 181 22.41 -0.30 2.27
N VAL A 182 21.68 -1.17 2.98
CA VAL A 182 22.08 -2.56 3.24
C VAL A 182 21.40 -3.54 2.31
N LYS A 183 22.08 -4.65 1.99
CA LYS A 183 21.62 -5.65 1.04
C LYS A 183 20.25 -6.23 1.42
N GLU A 184 20.06 -6.55 2.69
CA GLU A 184 18.81 -7.13 3.20
C GLU A 184 17.62 -6.19 3.01
N ALA A 185 17.82 -4.87 3.13
CA ALA A 185 16.77 -3.89 2.89
C ALA A 185 16.42 -3.78 1.39
N ALA A 186 17.41 -3.91 0.50
CA ALA A 186 17.17 -3.97 -0.94
C ALA A 186 16.35 -5.22 -1.32
N GLU A 187 16.63 -6.37 -0.70
CA GLU A 187 15.84 -7.59 -0.89
C GLU A 187 14.38 -7.42 -0.41
N ILE A 188 14.16 -6.76 0.73
CA ILE A 188 12.80 -6.41 1.20
C ILE A 188 12.13 -5.46 0.21
N ALA A 189 12.82 -4.42 -0.27
CA ALA A 189 12.26 -3.49 -1.26
C ALA A 189 11.78 -4.23 -2.53
N ASP A 190 12.55 -5.21 -3.02
CA ASP A 190 12.16 -6.04 -4.15
C ASP A 190 10.94 -6.93 -3.85
N GLN A 191 10.84 -7.48 -2.64
CA GLN A 191 9.68 -8.24 -2.20
C GLN A 191 8.43 -7.35 -2.14
N VAL A 192 8.55 -6.15 -1.56
CA VAL A 192 7.45 -5.18 -1.50
C VAL A 192 7.00 -4.76 -2.91
N ARG A 193 7.92 -4.50 -3.85
CA ARG A 193 7.57 -4.20 -5.24
C ARG A 193 6.80 -5.33 -5.91
N LYS A 194 7.17 -6.59 -5.66
CA LYS A 194 6.45 -7.77 -6.16
C LYS A 194 5.06 -7.87 -5.53
N GLN A 195 4.94 -7.66 -4.23
CA GLN A 195 3.66 -7.69 -3.53
C GLN A 195 2.71 -6.59 -4.03
N ILE A 196 3.22 -5.38 -4.27
CA ILE A 196 2.45 -4.28 -4.88
C ILE A 196 1.92 -4.67 -6.26
N VAL A 197 2.74 -5.36 -7.08
CA VAL A 197 2.28 -5.88 -8.39
C VAL A 197 1.13 -6.88 -8.21
N GLU A 198 1.23 -7.79 -7.25
CA GLU A 198 0.17 -8.77 -6.97
C GLU A 198 -1.12 -8.12 -6.46
N VAL A 199 -1.00 -7.19 -5.51
CA VAL A 199 -2.13 -6.42 -4.97
C VAL A 199 -2.82 -5.62 -6.08
N ALA A 200 -2.06 -4.85 -6.87
CA ALA A 200 -2.61 -4.07 -7.97
C ALA A 200 -3.33 -4.97 -8.99
N TYR A 201 -2.78 -6.15 -9.28
CA TYR A 201 -3.40 -7.12 -10.17
C TYR A 201 -4.71 -7.68 -9.61
N LYS A 202 -4.75 -8.03 -8.31
CA LYS A 202 -5.94 -8.53 -7.62
C LYS A 202 -7.04 -7.47 -7.56
N GLU A 203 -6.72 -6.27 -7.08
CA GLU A 203 -7.66 -5.15 -6.96
C GLU A 203 -8.23 -4.74 -8.33
N ALA A 204 -7.38 -4.62 -9.36
CA ALA A 204 -7.85 -4.28 -10.70
C ALA A 204 -8.79 -5.35 -11.29
N ASN A 205 -8.53 -6.63 -11.04
CA ASN A 205 -9.46 -7.70 -11.42
C ASN A 205 -10.77 -7.64 -10.63
N GLY A 206 -10.74 -7.23 -9.36
CA GLY A 206 -11.95 -6.94 -8.58
C GLY A 206 -12.83 -5.92 -9.29
N TYR A 207 -12.28 -4.76 -9.67
CA TYR A 207 -13.02 -3.74 -10.42
C TYR A 207 -13.54 -4.23 -11.79
N LEU A 208 -12.83 -5.15 -12.45
CA LEU A 208 -13.29 -5.72 -13.71
C LEU A 208 -14.55 -6.59 -13.57
N THR A 209 -14.79 -7.21 -12.40
CA THR A 209 -16.02 -8.00 -12.17
C THR A 209 -17.27 -7.12 -12.21
N GLU A 210 -17.14 -5.85 -11.86
CA GLU A 210 -18.21 -4.85 -11.84
C GLU A 210 -18.23 -3.95 -13.09
N ASN A 211 -17.39 -4.24 -14.09
CA ASN A 211 -17.17 -3.39 -15.27
C ASN A 211 -16.66 -1.98 -14.94
N HIS A 212 -16.02 -1.78 -13.78
CA HIS A 212 -15.42 -0.51 -13.38
C HIS A 212 -14.05 -0.31 -14.05
N PHE A 213 -14.03 -0.19 -15.39
CA PHE A 213 -12.80 -0.14 -16.20
C PHE A 213 -11.86 1.02 -15.81
N THR A 214 -12.40 2.20 -15.51
CA THR A 214 -11.60 3.37 -15.07
C THR A 214 -10.84 3.08 -13.79
N ASN A 215 -11.50 2.47 -12.79
CA ASN A 215 -10.89 2.13 -11.51
C ASN A 215 -9.84 1.02 -11.68
N ALA A 216 -10.12 0.01 -12.52
CA ALA A 216 -9.16 -1.03 -12.86
C ALA A 216 -7.89 -0.43 -13.51
N LEU A 217 -8.05 0.46 -14.49
CA LEU A 217 -6.92 1.12 -15.16
C LEU A 217 -6.12 2.01 -14.20
N ALA A 218 -6.80 2.78 -13.34
CA ALA A 218 -6.15 3.62 -12.34
C ALA A 218 -5.31 2.78 -11.34
N THR A 219 -5.85 1.65 -10.90
CA THR A 219 -5.16 0.71 -10.00
C THR A 219 -3.91 0.12 -10.66
N VAL A 220 -4.02 -0.32 -11.91
CA VAL A 220 -2.87 -0.82 -12.69
C VAL A 220 -1.82 0.28 -12.90
N ALA A 221 -2.25 1.51 -13.16
CA ALA A 221 -1.35 2.66 -13.32
C ALA A 221 -0.54 2.94 -12.03
N LYS A 222 -1.19 2.92 -10.86
CA LYS A 222 -0.50 3.04 -9.55
C LYS A 222 0.57 1.96 -9.37
N GLY A 223 0.25 0.70 -9.69
CA GLY A 223 1.23 -0.39 -9.62
C GLY A 223 2.40 -0.21 -10.60
N LEU A 224 2.14 0.28 -11.82
CA LEU A 224 3.16 0.57 -12.83
C LEU A 224 4.01 1.81 -12.49
N GLU A 225 3.51 2.78 -11.73
CA GLU A 225 4.32 3.90 -11.24
C GLU A 225 5.50 3.40 -10.39
N ILE A 226 5.23 2.39 -9.57
CA ILE A 226 6.19 1.76 -8.66
C ILE A 226 7.06 0.73 -9.38
N ASN A 227 6.45 -0.12 -10.22
CA ASN A 227 7.17 -1.11 -11.01
C ASN A 227 6.88 -0.97 -12.51
N LYS A 228 7.55 0.01 -13.13
CA LYS A 228 7.37 0.43 -14.53
C LYS A 228 7.56 -0.68 -15.56
N ASN A 229 8.31 -1.72 -15.20
CA ASN A 229 8.65 -2.82 -16.11
C ASN A 229 7.86 -4.09 -15.84
N SER A 230 6.84 -4.05 -14.97
CA SER A 230 5.98 -5.20 -14.71
C SER A 230 5.20 -5.60 -15.98
N GLU A 231 5.65 -6.66 -16.65
CA GLU A 231 4.94 -7.25 -17.80
C GLU A 231 3.54 -7.70 -17.41
N LYS A 232 3.37 -8.27 -16.21
CA LYS A 232 2.08 -8.70 -15.68
C LYS A 232 1.06 -7.55 -15.65
N LEU A 233 1.45 -6.38 -15.16
CA LEU A 233 0.58 -5.20 -15.12
C LEU A 233 0.37 -4.58 -16.50
N LYS A 234 1.39 -4.55 -17.37
CA LYS A 234 1.24 -4.06 -18.75
C LYS A 234 0.27 -4.92 -19.57
N ASN A 235 0.36 -6.23 -19.41
CA ASN A 235 -0.55 -7.19 -20.07
C ASN A 235 -1.97 -7.01 -19.53
N LEU A 236 -2.14 -6.87 -18.22
CA LEU A 236 -3.45 -6.59 -17.63
C LEU A 236 -4.03 -5.25 -18.14
N GLN A 237 -3.22 -4.18 -18.20
CA GLN A 237 -3.65 -2.89 -18.75
C GLN A 237 -4.19 -3.02 -20.18
N THR A 238 -3.48 -3.76 -21.02
CA THR A 238 -3.89 -4.02 -22.41
C THR A 238 -5.20 -4.82 -22.47
N ALA A 239 -5.32 -5.85 -21.63
CA ALA A 239 -6.53 -6.67 -21.54
C ALA A 239 -7.75 -5.85 -21.06
N ILE A 240 -7.57 -4.98 -20.06
CA ILE A 240 -8.61 -4.07 -19.57
C ILE A 240 -9.09 -3.14 -20.70
N LYS A 241 -8.17 -2.48 -21.41
CA LYS A 241 -8.52 -1.59 -22.53
C LYS A 241 -9.30 -2.33 -23.62
N LYS A 242 -8.85 -3.53 -24.00
CA LYS A 242 -9.55 -4.35 -25.00
C LYS A 242 -10.96 -4.72 -24.54
N LYS A 243 -11.13 -5.13 -23.27
CA LYS A 243 -12.45 -5.44 -22.70
C LYS A 243 -13.35 -4.21 -22.66
N GLN A 244 -12.82 -3.05 -22.26
CA GLN A 244 -13.54 -1.78 -22.24
C GLN A 244 -14.07 -1.44 -23.63
N THR A 245 -13.20 -1.42 -24.65
CA THR A 245 -13.63 -1.13 -26.03
C THR A 245 -14.66 -2.12 -26.54
N ALA A 246 -14.49 -3.42 -26.26
CA ALA A 246 -15.47 -4.43 -26.67
C ALA A 246 -16.83 -4.24 -25.96
N PHE A 247 -16.82 -3.86 -24.68
CA PHE A 247 -18.03 -3.56 -23.93
C PHE A 247 -18.75 -2.33 -24.51
N GLU A 248 -18.01 -1.23 -24.75
CA GLU A 248 -18.54 0.00 -25.34
C GLU A 248 -19.14 -0.25 -26.73
N GLN A 249 -18.45 -1.01 -27.59
CA GLN A 249 -18.98 -1.42 -28.90
C GLN A 249 -20.25 -2.27 -28.80
N ALA A 250 -20.30 -3.19 -27.83
CA ALA A 250 -21.49 -4.01 -27.60
C ALA A 250 -22.68 -3.16 -27.12
N GLN A 251 -22.45 -2.17 -26.27
CA GLN A 251 -23.49 -1.23 -25.84
C GLN A 251 -23.99 -0.37 -27.00
N GLN A 252 -23.07 0.18 -27.80
CA GLN A 252 -23.43 0.96 -28.98
C GLN A 252 -24.30 0.15 -29.95
N LYS A 253 -23.92 -1.11 -30.21
CA LYS A 253 -24.72 -2.01 -31.05
C LYS A 253 -26.11 -2.28 -30.47
N ARG A 254 -26.25 -2.43 -29.14
CA ARG A 254 -27.56 -2.61 -28.49
C ARG A 254 -28.44 -1.38 -28.65
N ILE A 255 -27.85 -0.19 -28.52
CA ILE A 255 -28.57 1.09 -28.74
C ILE A 255 -29.04 1.17 -30.18
N GLU A 256 -28.19 0.88 -31.16
CA GLU A 256 -28.56 0.88 -32.58
C GLU A 256 -29.69 -0.12 -32.89
N GLN A 257 -29.60 -1.33 -32.34
CA GLN A 257 -30.66 -2.33 -32.48
C GLN A 257 -31.98 -1.87 -31.88
N ALA A 258 -31.95 -1.25 -30.69
CA ALA A 258 -33.13 -0.69 -30.04
C ALA A 258 -33.73 0.47 -30.86
N MET A 259 -32.89 1.35 -31.43
CA MET A 259 -33.35 2.45 -32.30
C MET A 259 -34.02 1.92 -33.58
N VAL A 260 -33.41 0.92 -34.23
CA VAL A 260 -34.00 0.30 -35.43
C VAL A 260 -35.31 -0.41 -35.10
N ALA A 261 -35.39 -1.10 -33.98
CA ALA A 261 -36.62 -1.75 -33.53
C ALA A 261 -37.72 -0.71 -33.29
N ALA A 262 -37.43 0.36 -32.53
CA ALA A 262 -38.37 1.44 -32.26
C ALA A 262 -38.81 2.16 -33.56
N ALA A 263 -37.91 2.36 -34.51
CA ALA A 263 -38.25 2.97 -35.81
C ALA A 263 -39.19 2.07 -36.63
N LYS A 264 -38.92 0.75 -36.71
CA LYS A 264 -39.81 -0.22 -37.38
C LYS A 264 -41.18 -0.30 -36.72
N GLU A 265 -41.20 -0.25 -35.40
CA GLU A 265 -42.43 -0.24 -34.62
C GLU A 265 -43.26 1.01 -34.92
N LYS A 266 -42.62 2.19 -34.94
CA LYS A 266 -43.26 3.45 -35.33
C LYS A 266 -43.78 3.43 -36.76
N GLU A 267 -42.99 2.93 -37.71
CA GLU A 267 -43.40 2.79 -39.11
C GLU A 267 -44.61 1.85 -39.24
N LYS A 268 -44.58 0.70 -38.56
CA LYS A 268 -45.72 -0.24 -38.50
C LYS A 268 -46.98 0.45 -37.96
N ASN A 269 -46.86 1.16 -36.84
CA ASN A 269 -47.99 1.89 -36.25
C ASN A 269 -48.53 2.99 -37.18
N GLN A 270 -47.70 3.59 -38.03
CA GLN A 270 -48.12 4.65 -38.96
C GLN A 270 -48.69 4.13 -40.28
N THR A 271 -48.34 2.91 -40.69
CA THR A 271 -48.61 2.42 -42.06
C THR A 271 -49.37 1.10 -42.14
N ASP A 272 -49.27 0.26 -41.12
CA ASP A 272 -49.82 -1.11 -41.11
C ASP A 272 -50.32 -1.45 -39.69
N ALA A 273 -51.14 -0.56 -39.14
CA ALA A 273 -51.61 -0.62 -37.75
C ALA A 273 -52.90 -1.45 -37.58
N LEU A 274 -53.61 -1.70 -38.68
CA LEU A 274 -54.94 -2.29 -38.69
C LEU A 274 -55.04 -3.40 -39.74
N LYS A 275 -55.64 -4.51 -39.34
CA LYS A 275 -55.95 -5.64 -40.22
C LYS A 275 -57.46 -5.82 -40.33
N LEU A 276 -57.98 -5.81 -41.56
CA LEU A 276 -59.38 -6.14 -41.83
C LEU A 276 -59.56 -7.65 -41.75
N GLU A 277 -60.38 -8.14 -40.82
CA GLU A 277 -60.60 -9.58 -40.60
C GLU A 277 -61.77 -10.10 -41.43
N GLU A 278 -62.91 -9.41 -41.36
CA GLU A 278 -64.15 -9.88 -41.99
C GLU A 278 -65.04 -8.71 -42.43
N VAL A 279 -65.70 -8.87 -43.57
CA VAL A 279 -66.79 -8.00 -44.05
C VAL A 279 -67.90 -8.89 -44.58
N THR A 280 -69.09 -8.74 -44.02
CA THR A 280 -70.30 -9.46 -44.42
C THR A 280 -71.39 -8.48 -44.80
N THR A 281 -72.24 -8.90 -45.71
CA THR A 281 -73.39 -8.12 -46.19
C THR A 281 -74.64 -8.96 -46.13
N GLU A 282 -75.71 -8.42 -45.55
CA GLU A 282 -77.01 -9.06 -45.42
C GLU A 282 -78.12 -8.09 -45.83
N VAL A 283 -79.26 -8.61 -46.31
CA VAL A 283 -80.42 -7.77 -46.65
C VAL A 283 -81.44 -7.89 -45.52
N ASN A 284 -81.81 -6.76 -44.91
CA ASN A 284 -82.74 -6.75 -43.78
C ASN A 284 -84.21 -6.93 -44.23
N GLU A 285 -85.12 -6.96 -43.24
CA GLU A 285 -86.56 -7.09 -43.47
C GLU A 285 -87.15 -5.91 -44.26
N PHE A 286 -86.50 -4.74 -44.18
CA PHE A 286 -86.86 -3.50 -44.88
C PHE A 286 -86.23 -3.38 -46.29
N ASN A 287 -85.59 -4.44 -46.78
CA ASN A 287 -84.95 -4.48 -48.10
C ASN A 287 -83.75 -3.54 -48.26
N GLU A 288 -83.01 -3.32 -47.17
CA GLU A 288 -81.79 -2.52 -47.15
C GLU A 288 -80.55 -3.41 -46.99
N LEU A 289 -79.44 -3.00 -47.58
CA LEU A 289 -78.15 -3.70 -47.45
C LEU A 289 -77.49 -3.29 -46.13
N VAL A 290 -77.42 -4.22 -45.19
CA VAL A 290 -76.70 -4.08 -43.92
C VAL A 290 -75.30 -4.65 -44.11
N VAL A 291 -74.31 -3.89 -43.69
CA VAL A 291 -72.89 -4.25 -43.79
C VAL A 291 -72.36 -4.35 -42.38
N LYS A 292 -71.66 -5.46 -42.07
CA LYS A 292 -70.99 -5.67 -40.78
C LYS A 292 -69.56 -6.07 -41.04
N GLY A 293 -68.62 -5.50 -40.31
CA GLY A 293 -67.22 -5.89 -40.43
C GLY A 293 -66.43 -5.75 -39.13
N LYS A 294 -65.24 -6.33 -39.17
CA LYS A 294 -64.34 -6.42 -38.02
C LYS A 294 -62.92 -6.08 -38.41
N VAL A 295 -62.29 -5.24 -37.61
CA VAL A 295 -60.87 -4.88 -37.73
C VAL A 295 -60.13 -5.28 -36.48
N GLN A 296 -58.86 -5.63 -36.62
CA GLN A 296 -57.94 -5.93 -35.52
C GLN A 296 -56.80 -4.91 -35.50
N SER A 297 -56.52 -4.36 -34.32
CA SER A 297 -55.31 -3.58 -34.08
C SER A 297 -54.11 -4.52 -34.04
N VAL A 298 -53.14 -4.27 -34.93
CA VAL A 298 -51.82 -4.91 -34.90
C VAL A 298 -50.71 -3.91 -34.52
N ALA A 299 -51.12 -2.69 -34.12
CA ALA A 299 -50.25 -1.66 -33.59
C ALA A 299 -49.69 -2.05 -32.22
N THR A 300 -48.56 -1.47 -31.84
CA THR A 300 -47.96 -1.63 -30.52
C THR A 300 -48.31 -0.48 -29.56
N VAL A 301 -49.01 0.54 -30.05
CA VAL A 301 -49.56 1.65 -29.27
C VAL A 301 -51.07 1.74 -29.51
N PRO A 302 -51.84 2.39 -28.59
CA PRO A 302 -53.27 2.58 -28.79
C PRO A 302 -53.58 3.42 -30.04
N ILE A 303 -54.67 3.04 -30.73
CA ILE A 303 -55.24 3.78 -31.85
C ILE A 303 -56.52 4.44 -31.33
N PHE A 304 -56.66 5.77 -31.44
CA PHE A 304 -57.74 6.52 -30.78
C PHE A 304 -58.96 6.80 -31.65
N SER A 305 -58.89 6.49 -32.95
CA SER A 305 -60.04 6.51 -33.86
C SER A 305 -59.66 5.79 -35.14
N VAL A 306 -60.60 5.02 -35.70
CA VAL A 306 -60.45 4.35 -36.99
C VAL A 306 -61.63 4.72 -37.88
N SER A 307 -61.32 5.29 -39.03
CA SER A 307 -62.27 5.60 -40.10
C SER A 307 -62.05 4.65 -41.29
N ILE A 308 -63.14 4.16 -41.85
CA ILE A 308 -63.18 3.22 -42.96
C ILE A 308 -63.97 3.84 -44.10
N LYS A 309 -63.35 4.00 -45.27
CA LYS A 309 -64.04 4.40 -46.49
C LYS A 309 -64.42 3.18 -47.29
N TYR A 310 -65.64 3.18 -47.82
CA TYR A 310 -66.17 2.05 -48.58
C TYR A 310 -66.81 2.48 -49.90
N THR A 311 -66.95 1.51 -50.81
CA THR A 311 -67.74 1.62 -52.03
C THR A 311 -68.59 0.36 -52.19
N VAL A 312 -69.87 0.54 -52.47
CA VAL A 312 -70.79 -0.56 -52.73
C VAL A 312 -70.62 -1.05 -54.16
N LEU A 313 -70.54 -2.37 -54.33
CA LEU A 313 -70.46 -3.05 -55.62
C LEU A 313 -71.80 -3.70 -55.96
N ASN A 314 -72.23 -3.57 -57.21
CA ASN A 314 -73.45 -4.21 -57.72
C ASN A 314 -73.27 -5.73 -57.92
N GLU A 315 -74.30 -6.41 -58.43
CA GLU A 315 -74.25 -7.85 -58.69
C GLU A 315 -73.17 -8.29 -59.70
N LYS A 316 -72.71 -7.37 -60.55
CA LYS A 316 -71.62 -7.59 -61.51
C LYS A 316 -70.23 -7.27 -60.93
N LYS A 317 -70.17 -6.93 -59.65
CA LYS A 317 -68.97 -6.45 -58.92
C LYS A 317 -68.41 -5.13 -59.45
N GLU A 318 -69.25 -4.33 -60.10
CA GLU A 318 -68.89 -2.99 -60.58
C GLU A 318 -69.16 -1.96 -59.47
N PRO A 319 -68.28 -0.94 -59.30
CA PRO A 319 -68.51 0.12 -58.34
C PRO A 319 -69.78 0.91 -58.63
N THR A 320 -70.58 1.14 -57.61
CA THR A 320 -71.72 2.07 -57.67
C THR A 320 -71.31 3.47 -57.18
N ASP A 321 -72.21 4.44 -57.32
CA ASP A 321 -72.02 5.78 -56.77
C ASP A 321 -72.21 5.84 -55.24
N ASN A 322 -72.64 4.74 -54.62
CA ASN A 322 -72.80 4.66 -53.17
C ASN A 322 -71.44 4.41 -52.49
N LYS A 323 -70.91 5.50 -51.94
CA LYS A 323 -69.65 5.56 -51.20
C LYS A 323 -69.88 6.27 -49.88
N GLY A 324 -69.10 5.92 -48.87
CA GLY A 324 -69.23 6.54 -47.55
C GLY A 324 -68.01 6.33 -46.69
N GLU A 325 -68.09 6.92 -45.50
CA GLU A 325 -67.08 6.86 -44.46
C GLU A 325 -67.78 6.53 -43.14
N ILE A 326 -67.24 5.56 -42.41
CA ILE A 326 -67.81 5.03 -41.17
C ILE A 326 -66.70 4.84 -40.14
N TYR A 327 -67.06 4.85 -38.87
CA TYR A 327 -66.12 4.71 -37.76
C TYR A 327 -66.27 3.36 -37.08
N VAL A 328 -65.15 2.83 -36.57
CA VAL A 328 -65.09 1.57 -35.83
C VAL A 328 -65.41 1.82 -34.36
N ASN A 329 -66.16 0.91 -33.75
CA ASN A 329 -66.41 0.86 -32.31
C ASN A 329 -65.65 -0.32 -31.64
N PRO A 330 -65.05 -0.13 -30.46
CA PRO A 330 -64.93 1.13 -29.73
C PRO A 330 -63.97 2.12 -30.40
N ASP A 331 -64.08 3.40 -30.07
CA ASP A 331 -63.25 4.47 -30.67
C ASP A 331 -61.75 4.22 -30.46
N THR A 332 -61.35 3.67 -29.30
CA THR A 332 -59.96 3.33 -28.99
C THR A 332 -59.72 1.83 -29.07
N LEU A 333 -58.72 1.42 -29.84
CA LEU A 333 -58.22 0.05 -29.91
C LEU A 333 -56.81 -0.02 -29.31
N TYR A 334 -56.62 -0.78 -28.23
CA TYR A 334 -55.30 -1.10 -27.71
C TYR A 334 -54.59 -2.14 -28.61
N PRO A 335 -53.29 -2.40 -28.42
CA PRO A 335 -52.61 -3.48 -29.13
C PRO A 335 -53.38 -4.80 -29.02
N ASP A 336 -53.56 -5.48 -30.15
CA ASP A 336 -54.31 -6.74 -30.32
C ASP A 336 -55.84 -6.67 -30.10
N ASP A 337 -56.40 -5.50 -29.78
CA ASP A 337 -57.84 -5.31 -29.67
C ASP A 337 -58.56 -5.45 -31.02
N GLN A 338 -59.85 -5.72 -30.95
CA GLN A 338 -60.73 -5.82 -32.10
C GLN A 338 -61.84 -4.77 -32.02
N GLY A 339 -62.11 -4.13 -33.16
CA GLY A 339 -63.21 -3.22 -33.33
C GLY A 339 -64.19 -3.71 -34.39
N THR A 340 -65.43 -3.26 -34.30
CA THR A 340 -66.50 -3.62 -35.24
C THR A 340 -67.12 -2.36 -35.84
N PHE A 341 -67.62 -2.49 -37.06
CA PHE A 341 -68.42 -1.46 -37.71
C PHE A 341 -69.65 -2.08 -38.36
N ASP A 342 -70.75 -1.34 -38.33
CA ASP A 342 -71.98 -1.72 -38.98
C ASP A 342 -72.74 -0.48 -39.49
N PHE A 343 -73.34 -0.60 -40.67
CA PHE A 343 -74.13 0.46 -41.27
C PHE A 343 -75.12 -0.09 -42.29
N MET A 344 -76.10 0.75 -42.66
CA MET A 344 -77.10 0.43 -43.68
C MET A 344 -76.91 1.34 -44.90
N VAL A 345 -76.96 0.75 -46.09
CA VAL A 345 -76.93 1.50 -47.35
C VAL A 345 -78.36 1.77 -47.80
N LEU A 346 -78.72 3.05 -47.86
CA LEU A 346 -80.04 3.52 -48.28
C LEU A 346 -80.07 3.78 -49.80
N ASN A 347 -81.28 3.76 -50.37
CA ASN A 347 -81.55 4.18 -51.76
C ASN A 347 -80.81 3.39 -52.85
N LEU A 348 -80.65 2.08 -52.67
CA LEU A 348 -80.19 1.20 -53.75
C LEU A 348 -81.36 0.89 -54.70
N GLU A 349 -81.26 1.32 -55.95
CA GLU A 349 -82.25 1.05 -57.01
C GLU A 349 -82.15 -0.40 -57.52
N ALA A 350 -82.45 -1.37 -56.65
CA ALA A 350 -82.41 -2.79 -57.00
C ALA A 350 -83.49 -3.62 -56.27
N GLU A 351 -83.99 -4.65 -56.95
CA GLU A 351 -84.94 -5.62 -56.37
C GLU A 351 -84.26 -6.45 -55.27
N LYS A 352 -85.05 -6.90 -54.27
CA LYS A 352 -84.59 -7.68 -53.10
C LYS A 352 -83.65 -8.84 -53.44
N GLU A 353 -83.99 -9.61 -54.48
CA GLU A 353 -83.19 -10.76 -54.90
C GLU A 353 -81.85 -10.36 -55.55
N LYS A 354 -81.75 -9.16 -56.13
CA LYS A 354 -80.51 -8.63 -56.69
C LYS A 354 -79.61 -8.04 -55.61
N LEU A 355 -80.21 -7.39 -54.60
CA LEU A 355 -79.49 -6.81 -53.45
C LEU A 355 -78.67 -7.84 -52.66
N LYS A 356 -79.10 -9.11 -52.62
CA LYS A 356 -78.35 -10.21 -51.98
C LYS A 356 -76.96 -10.43 -52.60
N ASN A 357 -76.75 -10.02 -53.86
CA ASN A 357 -75.48 -10.15 -54.56
C ASN A 357 -74.63 -8.87 -54.52
N TYR A 358 -75.13 -7.81 -53.87
CA TYR A 358 -74.34 -6.61 -53.65
C TYR A 358 -73.31 -6.89 -52.56
N THR A 359 -72.12 -6.33 -52.72
CA THR A 359 -71.02 -6.47 -51.76
C THR A 359 -70.42 -5.12 -51.46
N VAL A 360 -69.66 -5.01 -50.38
CA VAL A 360 -68.93 -3.79 -50.04
C VAL A 360 -67.44 -4.02 -50.19
N LYS A 361 -66.78 -3.08 -50.87
CA LYS A 361 -65.33 -3.01 -50.94
C LYS A 361 -64.83 -1.89 -50.05
N ILE A 362 -63.98 -2.23 -49.09
CA ILE A 362 -63.22 -1.24 -48.33
C ILE A 362 -62.17 -0.63 -49.25
N THR A 363 -62.19 0.69 -49.37
CA THR A 363 -61.30 1.44 -50.26
C THR A 363 -60.11 2.05 -49.53
N ASP A 364 -60.30 2.44 -48.27
CA ASP A 364 -59.26 3.08 -47.46
C ASP A 364 -59.57 2.93 -45.96
N MET A 365 -58.53 2.88 -45.14
CA MET A 365 -58.63 2.90 -43.67
C MET A 365 -57.68 3.98 -43.14
N THR A 366 -58.20 4.92 -42.37
CA THR A 366 -57.42 6.00 -41.73
C THR A 366 -57.52 5.85 -40.23
N TRP A 367 -56.42 6.07 -39.52
CA TRP A 367 -56.38 5.97 -38.06
C TRP A 367 -55.51 7.05 -37.43
N TYR A 368 -55.74 7.27 -36.13
CA TYR A 368 -55.03 8.28 -35.37
C TYR A 368 -54.30 7.66 -34.18
N LEU A 369 -53.01 7.96 -34.09
CA LEU A 369 -52.14 7.65 -32.96
C LEU A 369 -51.99 8.91 -32.09
N GLU A 370 -51.48 8.75 -30.86
CA GLU A 370 -51.06 9.88 -30.01
C GLU A 370 -49.84 10.63 -30.56
#